data_AF-A0A9E7SPQ9-F1
#
_entry.id   AF-A0A9E7SPQ9-F1
#
_cell.length_a   1.000
_cell.length_b   1.000
_cell.length_c   1.000
_cell.angle_alpha   90.00
_cell.angle_beta   90.00
_cell.angle_gamma   90.00
#
_symmetry.space_group_name_H-M   'P 1'
#
loop_
_entity.id
_entity.type
_entity.pdbx_description
1 polymer ?
#
loop_
_entity_poly.entity_id
_entity_poly.type
_entity_poly.pdbx_seq_one_letter_code
_entity_poly.pdbx_strand_id
1 'polypeptide(L)'
;MTKYHYLHPLLEEIKEGKAKLGGLFLFPDKLVLNFVKTVEYFEPRDWMSIDINLTNVTVLAGLTVYRFDTRELYHVHRVYEEKRQKIQKISAWNRRLSTELLKKYFGREKNRARDFLHKLSNKIVEIARENGWV
;
A
#
# COMPACT_ATOMS: atom_id res chain seq x y z
N MET A 1 -16.23 3.50 -26.54
CA MET A 1 -16.22 2.35 -25.61
C MET A 1 -14.81 2.21 -25.02
N THR A 2 -14.52 2.38 -23.73
CA THR A 2 -15.37 2.73 -22.57
C THR A 2 -14.45 3.21 -21.44
N LYS A 3 -14.81 4.32 -20.78
CA LYS A 3 -14.06 5.07 -19.75
C LYS A 3 -13.65 4.26 -18.49
N TYR A 4 -13.97 2.97 -18.43
CA TYR A 4 -13.94 2.14 -17.22
C TYR A 4 -13.41 0.71 -17.47
N HIS A 5 -12.44 0.53 -18.36
CA HIS A 5 -11.90 -0.81 -18.67
C HIS A 5 -11.38 -1.56 -17.42
N TYR A 6 -10.94 -0.82 -16.40
CA TYR A 6 -10.44 -1.36 -15.13
C TYR A 6 -11.53 -2.03 -14.29
N LEU A 7 -12.82 -1.78 -14.58
CA LEU A 7 -13.94 -2.45 -13.90
C LEU A 7 -14.24 -3.83 -14.48
N HIS A 8 -13.79 -4.13 -15.71
CA HIS A 8 -14.10 -5.39 -16.38
C HIS A 8 -13.74 -6.63 -15.53
N PRO A 9 -12.56 -6.72 -14.89
CA PRO A 9 -12.23 -7.88 -14.04
C PRO A 9 -13.21 -8.05 -12.87
N LEU A 10 -13.59 -6.93 -12.23
CA LEU A 10 -14.54 -6.97 -11.12
C LEU A 10 -15.94 -7.42 -11.58
N LEU A 11 -16.39 -6.97 -12.74
CA LEU A 11 -17.69 -7.34 -13.29
C LEU A 11 -17.78 -8.84 -13.61
N GLU A 12 -16.72 -9.41 -14.18
CA GLU A 12 -16.65 -10.86 -14.40
C GLU A 12 -16.65 -11.64 -13.09
N GLU A 13 -15.91 -11.21 -12.07
CA GLU A 13 -15.93 -11.86 -10.76
C GLU A 13 -17.30 -11.80 -10.07
N ILE A 14 -18.04 -10.70 -10.24
CA ILE A 14 -19.43 -10.58 -9.75
C ILE A 14 -20.34 -11.56 -10.50
N LYS A 15 -20.21 -11.63 -11.82
CA LYS A 15 -20.98 -12.53 -12.69
C LYS A 15 -20.71 -14.00 -12.37
N GLU A 16 -19.46 -14.35 -12.04
CA GLU A 16 -19.04 -15.68 -11.61
C GLU A 16 -19.40 -15.99 -10.15
N GLY A 17 -19.99 -15.03 -9.41
CA GLY A 17 -20.38 -15.21 -8.01
C GLY A 17 -19.21 -15.23 -7.00
N LYS A 18 -17.99 -14.89 -7.46
CA LYS A 18 -16.77 -14.83 -6.62
C LYS A 18 -16.73 -13.60 -5.71
N ALA A 19 -17.50 -12.57 -6.03
CA ALA A 19 -17.65 -11.36 -5.24
C ALA A 19 -19.12 -11.12 -4.90
N LYS A 20 -19.43 -10.94 -3.61
CA LYS A 20 -20.78 -10.63 -3.11
C LYS A 20 -20.87 -9.17 -2.67
N LEU A 21 -22.00 -8.52 -2.90
CA LEU A 21 -22.24 -7.18 -2.38
C LEU A 21 -22.27 -7.25 -0.84
N GLY A 22 -21.30 -6.65 -0.18
CA GLY A 22 -21.20 -6.58 1.28
C GLY A 22 -21.84 -5.33 1.88
N GLY A 23 -22.00 -4.26 1.09
CA GLY A 23 -22.65 -3.04 1.55
C GLY A 23 -22.77 -1.97 0.47
N LEU A 24 -23.73 -1.08 0.67
CA LEU A 24 -24.02 0.05 -0.22
C LEU A 24 -24.13 1.32 0.61
N PHE A 25 -23.41 2.37 0.21
CA PHE A 25 -23.49 3.68 0.83
C PHE A 25 -23.85 4.73 -0.21
N LEU A 26 -24.96 5.41 0.02
CA LEU A 26 -25.43 6.51 -0.82
C LEU A 26 -25.07 7.85 -0.18
N PHE A 27 -24.36 8.68 -0.93
CA PHE A 27 -24.05 10.06 -0.58
C PHE A 27 -24.64 10.99 -1.65
N PRO A 28 -24.84 12.30 -1.37
CA PRO A 28 -25.41 13.24 -2.33
C PRO A 28 -24.67 13.30 -3.68
N ASP A 29 -23.36 13.06 -3.69
CA ASP A 29 -22.49 13.18 -4.87
C ASP A 29 -21.93 11.83 -5.38
N LYS A 30 -22.14 10.72 -4.64
CA LYS A 30 -21.57 9.41 -5.01
C LYS A 30 -22.32 8.21 -4.42
N LEU A 31 -22.23 7.10 -5.13
CA LEU A 31 -22.62 5.77 -4.65
C LEU A 31 -21.36 4.93 -4.42
N VAL A 32 -21.23 4.32 -3.25
CA VAL A 32 -20.14 3.39 -2.94
C VAL A 32 -20.72 1.99 -2.78
N LEU A 33 -20.27 1.07 -3.63
CA LEU A 33 -20.59 -0.35 -3.57
C LEU A 33 -19.38 -1.11 -3.03
N ASN A 34 -19.54 -1.78 -1.90
CA ASN A 34 -18.50 -2.63 -1.33
C ASN A 34 -18.77 -4.08 -1.71
N PHE A 35 -17.79 -4.71 -2.35
CA PHE A 35 -17.83 -6.13 -2.67
C PHE A 35 -16.87 -6.88 -1.74
N VAL A 36 -17.37 -7.97 -1.15
CA VAL A 36 -16.60 -8.89 -0.31
C VAL A 36 -16.36 -10.15 -1.12
N LYS A 37 -15.09 -10.58 -1.16
CA LYS A 37 -14.68 -11.85 -1.74
C LYS A 37 -14.29 -12.77 -0.62
N THR A 38 -14.76 -14.01 -0.69
CA THR A 38 -14.20 -15.07 0.15
C THR A 38 -12.87 -15.47 -0.47
N VAL A 39 -11.78 -15.29 0.27
CA VAL A 39 -10.48 -15.83 -0.11
C VAL A 39 -10.40 -17.27 0.38
N GLU A 40 -9.90 -18.17 -0.48
CA GLU A 40 -9.56 -19.52 -0.06
C GLU A 40 -8.37 -19.43 0.89
N TYR A 41 -8.56 -19.90 2.11
CA TYR A 41 -7.45 -20.11 3.03
C TYR A 41 -6.70 -21.35 2.57
N PHE A 42 -5.39 -21.24 2.44
CA PHE A 42 -4.51 -22.38 2.20
C PHE A 42 -3.85 -22.77 3.52
N GLU A 43 -3.55 -24.06 3.67
CA GLU A 43 -2.70 -24.53 4.76
C GLU A 43 -1.25 -24.14 4.47
N PRO A 44 -0.61 -23.27 5.28
CA PRO A 44 0.78 -22.88 5.06
C PRO A 44 1.68 -24.10 5.20
N ARG A 45 2.59 -24.31 4.25
CA ARG A 45 3.50 -25.48 4.28
C ARG A 45 4.73 -25.27 5.17
N ASP A 46 5.08 -24.02 5.42
CA ASP A 46 6.23 -23.63 6.24
C ASP A 46 6.03 -22.21 6.80
N TRP A 47 7.01 -21.73 7.57
CA TRP A 47 7.01 -20.41 8.20
C TRP A 47 8.13 -19.51 7.70
N MET A 48 7.90 -18.20 7.78
CA MET A 48 8.90 -17.16 7.54
C MET A 48 8.94 -16.22 8.74
N SER A 49 10.13 -15.97 9.27
CA SER A 49 10.34 -14.93 10.27
C SER A 49 10.76 -13.64 9.58
N ILE A 50 10.16 -12.52 9.97
CA ILE A 50 10.43 -11.20 9.38
C ILE A 50 10.85 -10.24 10.49
N ASP A 51 12.05 -9.70 10.36
CA ASP A 51 12.59 -8.64 11.20
C ASP A 51 12.65 -7.32 10.40
N ILE A 52 12.07 -6.25 10.95
CA ILE A 52 11.92 -4.96 10.25
C ILE A 52 12.74 -3.90 11.00
N ASN A 53 13.72 -3.33 10.30
CA ASN A 53 14.56 -2.24 10.78
C ASN A 53 14.39 -0.99 9.90
N LEU A 54 14.95 0.14 10.37
CA LEU A 54 14.86 1.43 9.67
C LEU A 54 15.43 1.39 8.24
N THR A 55 16.49 0.61 8.04
CA THR A 55 17.25 0.57 6.79
C THR A 55 17.23 -0.79 6.10
N ASN A 56 16.58 -1.79 6.70
CA ASN A 56 16.43 -3.09 6.08
C ASN A 56 15.22 -3.87 6.60
N VAL A 57 14.74 -4.80 5.80
CA VAL A 57 13.90 -5.91 6.25
C VAL A 57 14.68 -7.19 6.06
N THR A 58 14.79 -8.00 7.11
CA THR A 58 15.44 -9.31 7.06
C THR A 58 14.38 -10.39 7.18
N VAL A 59 14.44 -11.38 6.31
CA VAL A 59 13.50 -12.48 6.24
C VAL A 59 14.26 -13.79 6.35
N LEU A 60 13.97 -14.58 7.38
CA LEU A 60 14.43 -15.95 7.51
C LEU A 60 13.33 -16.89 7.00
N ALA A 61 13.72 -17.71 6.05
CA ALA A 61 12.85 -18.42 5.15
C ALA A 61 13.47 -19.82 4.99
N GLY A 62 13.00 -20.79 5.78
CA GLY A 62 13.71 -22.05 6.00
C GLY A 62 15.11 -21.80 6.56
N LEU A 63 16.14 -22.20 5.80
CA LEU A 63 17.56 -21.95 6.11
C LEU A 63 18.15 -20.75 5.36
N THR A 64 17.35 -20.05 4.55
CA THR A 64 17.82 -18.93 3.72
C THR A 64 17.48 -17.60 4.37
N VAL A 65 18.44 -16.68 4.35
CA VAL A 65 18.26 -15.30 4.83
C VAL A 65 18.19 -14.36 3.64
N TYR A 66 17.07 -13.66 3.50
CA TYR A 66 16.89 -12.58 2.54
C TYR A 66 16.98 -11.23 3.26
N ARG A 67 17.74 -10.29 2.70
CA ARG A 67 17.87 -8.94 3.25
C ARG A 67 17.50 -7.91 2.20
N PHE A 68 16.46 -7.14 2.48
CA PHE A 68 15.96 -6.07 1.62
C PHE A 68 16.41 -4.73 2.17
N ASP A 69 16.95 -3.89 1.30
CA ASP A 69 17.33 -2.52 1.66
C ASP A 69 16.10 -1.60 1.70
N THR A 70 15.93 -0.86 2.80
CA THR A 70 14.87 0.15 2.95
C THR A 70 15.40 1.56 3.14
N ARG A 71 16.70 1.79 2.90
CA ARG A 71 17.31 3.13 2.95
C ARG A 71 16.61 4.13 2.02
N GLU A 72 16.14 3.69 0.86
CA GLU A 72 15.37 4.56 -0.04
C GLU A 72 14.12 5.12 0.67
N LEU A 73 13.38 4.26 1.38
CA LEU A 73 12.20 4.68 2.14
C LEU A 73 12.57 5.68 3.24
N TYR A 74 13.68 5.43 3.96
CA TYR A 74 14.23 6.39 4.92
C TYR A 74 14.55 7.74 4.27
N HIS A 75 15.24 7.75 3.13
CA HIS A 75 15.56 8.97 2.38
C HIS A 75 14.30 9.72 1.94
N VAL A 76 13.26 9.00 1.49
CA VAL A 76 11.96 9.60 1.17
C VAL A 76 11.42 10.33 2.39
N HIS A 77 11.32 9.67 3.55
CA HIS A 77 10.83 10.31 4.76
C HIS A 77 11.63 11.54 5.15
N ARG A 78 12.97 11.46 5.07
CA ARG A 78 13.85 12.58 5.41
C ARG A 78 13.63 13.79 4.50
N VAL A 79 13.57 13.58 3.19
CA VAL A 79 13.34 14.66 2.21
C VAL A 79 11.99 15.34 2.44
N TYR A 80 10.94 14.58 2.77
CA TYR A 80 9.62 15.14 3.02
C TYR A 80 9.51 15.81 4.40
N GLU A 81 10.24 15.32 5.40
CA GLU A 81 10.38 15.98 6.71
C GLU A 81 10.95 17.39 6.57
N GLU A 82 12.05 17.55 5.83
CA GLU A 82 12.66 18.87 5.59
C GLU A 82 11.71 19.81 4.83
N LYS A 83 10.93 19.28 3.88
CA LYS A 83 9.89 20.05 3.19
C LYS A 83 8.79 20.50 4.16
N ARG A 84 8.31 19.62 5.05
CA ARG A 84 7.31 19.97 6.06
C ARG A 84 7.81 21.06 7.00
N GLN A 85 9.05 20.96 7.48
CA GLN A 85 9.64 21.98 8.35
C GLN A 85 9.69 23.36 7.68
N LYS A 86 10.07 23.41 6.38
CA LYS A 86 10.05 24.67 5.60
C LYS A 86 8.63 25.22 5.45
N ILE A 87 7.65 24.37 5.18
CA ILE A 87 6.24 24.78 5.03
C ILE A 87 5.67 25.27 6.37
N GLN A 88 6.00 24.62 7.48
CA GLN A 88 5.54 25.03 8.81
C GLN A 88 5.97 26.46 9.16
N LYS A 89 7.13 26.93 8.68
CA LYS A 89 7.55 28.34 8.85
C LYS A 89 6.63 29.33 8.11
N ILE A 90 6.01 28.91 7.01
CA ILE A 90 5.03 29.73 6.26
C ILE A 90 3.75 29.93 7.07
N SER A 91 3.41 28.99 7.96
CA SER A 91 2.18 29.06 8.76
C SER A 91 2.09 30.33 9.62
N ALA A 92 3.23 30.92 10.00
CA ALA A 92 3.31 32.15 10.77
C ALA A 92 2.69 33.36 10.07
N TRP A 93 2.74 33.42 8.73
CA TRP A 93 2.23 34.56 7.96
C TRP A 93 1.15 34.18 6.93
N ASN A 94 1.05 32.91 6.53
CA ASN A 94 -0.02 32.42 5.65
C ASN A 94 -0.41 30.97 5.99
N ARG A 95 -1.34 30.84 6.95
CA ARG A 95 -1.86 29.55 7.42
C ARG A 95 -2.57 28.76 6.33
N ARG A 96 -3.30 29.42 5.43
CA ARG A 96 -4.04 28.76 4.34
C ARG A 96 -3.08 28.06 3.38
N LEU A 97 -2.08 28.80 2.88
CA LEU A 97 -1.06 28.25 1.98
C LEU A 97 -0.28 27.12 2.66
N SER A 98 0.14 27.30 3.91
CA SER A 98 0.84 26.24 4.66
C SER A 98 0.01 24.96 4.74
N THR A 99 -1.29 25.08 5.02
CA THR A 99 -2.19 23.92 5.13
C THR A 99 -2.34 23.19 3.79
N GLU A 100 -2.54 23.94 2.70
CA GLU A 100 -2.66 23.37 1.34
C GLU A 100 -1.36 22.65 0.93
N LEU A 101 -0.19 23.25 1.21
CA LEU A 101 1.10 22.64 0.92
C LEU A 101 1.38 21.40 1.78
N LEU A 102 1.08 21.43 3.08
CA LEU A 102 1.23 20.27 3.95
C LEU A 102 0.37 19.10 3.45
N LYS A 103 -0.89 19.34 3.08
CA LYS A 103 -1.77 18.31 2.52
C LYS A 103 -1.21 17.73 1.22
N LYS A 104 -0.73 18.58 0.32
CA LYS A 104 -0.12 18.16 -0.96
C LYS A 104 1.11 17.28 -0.73
N TYR A 105 2.04 17.70 0.12
CA TYR A 105 3.28 16.96 0.35
C TYR A 105 3.10 15.72 1.21
N PHE A 106 2.16 15.72 2.15
CA PHE A 106 1.73 14.51 2.87
C PHE A 106 1.20 13.45 1.91
N GLY A 107 0.31 13.83 0.98
CA GLY A 107 -0.21 12.89 -0.03
C GLY A 107 0.88 12.29 -0.91
N ARG A 108 1.87 13.11 -1.32
CA ARG A 108 2.99 12.66 -2.14
C ARG A 108 3.93 11.71 -1.40
N GLU A 109 4.28 12.01 -0.15
CA GLU A 109 5.08 11.12 0.70
C GLU A 109 4.37 9.79 0.91
N LYS A 110 3.10 9.83 1.34
CA LYS A 110 2.28 8.64 1.57
C LYS A 110 2.21 7.77 0.34
N ASN A 111 1.99 8.36 -0.84
CA ASN A 111 1.93 7.60 -2.09
C ASN A 111 3.27 6.92 -2.41
N ARG A 112 4.40 7.61 -2.19
CA ARG A 112 5.72 7.06 -2.48
C ARG A 112 6.11 5.95 -1.50
N ALA A 113 5.87 6.17 -0.21
CA ALA A 113 6.08 5.15 0.82
C ALA A 113 5.21 3.91 0.56
N ARG A 114 3.93 4.11 0.21
CA ARG A 114 3.02 3.01 -0.13
C ARG A 114 3.49 2.21 -1.34
N ASP A 115 3.90 2.88 -2.42
CA ASP A 115 4.42 2.21 -3.62
C ASP A 115 5.65 1.35 -3.30
N PHE A 116 6.61 1.91 -2.56
CA PHE A 116 7.80 1.20 -2.10
C PHE A 116 7.43 -0.04 -1.26
N LEU A 117 6.60 0.15 -0.24
CA LEU A 117 6.18 -0.94 0.66
C LEU A 117 5.40 -2.03 -0.08
N HIS A 118 4.51 -1.67 -1.00
CA HIS A 118 3.77 -2.66 -1.81
C HIS A 118 4.71 -3.51 -2.66
N LYS A 119 5.72 -2.90 -3.31
CA LYS A 119 6.72 -3.63 -4.09
C LYS A 119 7.55 -4.56 -3.21
N LEU A 120 7.97 -4.10 -2.04
CA LEU A 120 8.70 -4.91 -1.07
C LEU A 120 7.88 -6.09 -0.57
N SER A 121 6.63 -5.85 -0.13
CA SER A 121 5.71 -6.89 0.32
C SER A 121 5.46 -7.92 -0.77
N ASN A 122 5.22 -7.48 -2.01
CA ASN A 122 5.04 -8.39 -3.14
C ASN A 122 6.28 -9.27 -3.34
N LYS A 123 7.49 -8.69 -3.23
CA LYS A 123 8.71 -9.47 -3.40
C LYS A 123 8.90 -10.53 -2.32
N ILE A 124 8.53 -10.24 -1.07
CA ILE A 124 8.57 -11.21 0.03
C ILE A 124 7.57 -12.35 -0.23
N VAL A 125 6.35 -12.03 -0.69
CA VAL A 125 5.33 -13.02 -1.03
C VAL A 125 5.74 -13.88 -2.23
N GLU A 126 6.39 -13.29 -3.25
CA GLU A 126 6.94 -14.04 -4.38
C GLU A 126 7.93 -15.11 -3.92
N ILE A 127 8.83 -14.76 -2.99
CA ILE A 127 9.79 -15.74 -2.42
C ILE A 127 9.04 -16.87 -1.72
N ALA A 128 8.01 -16.56 -0.94
CA ALA A 128 7.22 -17.58 -0.26
C ALA A 128 6.57 -18.56 -1.28
N ARG A 129 6.04 -18.03 -2.40
CA ARG A 129 5.44 -18.83 -3.48
C ARG A 129 6.47 -19.68 -4.23
N GLU A 130 7.62 -19.10 -4.56
CA GLU A 130 8.72 -19.80 -5.25
C GLU A 130 9.25 -20.98 -4.43
N ASN A 131 9.21 -20.87 -3.09
CA ASN A 131 9.56 -21.96 -2.18
C ASN A 131 8.39 -22.91 -1.88
N GLY A 132 7.20 -22.64 -2.44
CA GLY A 132 6.01 -23.48 -2.29
C GLY A 132 5.37 -23.43 -0.89
N TRP A 133 5.60 -22.36 -0.14
CA TRP A 133 5.06 -22.20 1.22
C TRP A 133 3.64 -21.63 1.25
N VAL A 134 3.29 -20.86 0.21
CA VAL A 134 2.00 -20.18 0.00
C VAL A 134 1.58 -20.18 -1.47
#